data_AF-A0A349UK63-F1
#
_entry.id   AF-A0A349UK63-F1
#
_cell.length_a   1.000
_cell.length_b   1.000
_cell.length_c   1.000
_cell.angle_alpha   90.00
_cell.angle_beta   90.00
_cell.angle_gamma   90.00
#
_symmetry.space_group_name_H-M   'P 1'
#
loop_
_entity.id
_entity.type
_entity.pdbx_description
1 polymer ?
#
loop_
_entity_poly.entity_id
_entity_poly.type
_entity_poly.pdbx_seq_one_letter_code
_entity_poly.pdbx_strand_id
1 'polypeptide(L)'
;MTRRGFTFYELLVTFSVFAGMLAIGWLALRTLFVETPRDARMVESHRHLGVALDAMRRDVESAAALPDAAGSLRAGQECLLITAPDGLVCYLTAPGVVVRRTLSSDGTPDGRSERVWEVPHGRLRFQRLEDGSRTHAAVVRSHFEIEADGTVLHRLAGAQVFFLPAARQEPTP
;
A
#
# COMPACT_ATOMS: atom_id res chain seq x y z
N MET A 1 -40.11 -18.74 59.04
CA MET A 1 -39.81 -19.40 57.75
C MET A 1 -39.62 -18.40 56.59
N THR A 2 -39.17 -17.15 56.85
CA THR A 2 -39.06 -16.06 55.85
C THR A 2 -37.64 -15.85 55.28
N ARG A 3 -36.62 -16.57 55.77
CA ARG A 3 -35.22 -16.40 55.32
C ARG A 3 -34.89 -17.07 53.98
N ARG A 4 -35.71 -18.01 53.48
CA ARG A 4 -35.39 -18.77 52.24
C ARG A 4 -35.78 -18.05 50.93
N GLY A 5 -36.78 -17.17 50.96
CA GLY A 5 -37.19 -16.40 49.77
C GLY A 5 -36.21 -15.29 49.40
N PHE A 6 -35.54 -14.71 50.40
CA PHE A 6 -34.53 -13.67 50.21
C PHE A 6 -33.31 -14.18 49.41
N THR A 7 -32.83 -15.39 49.73
CA THR A 7 -31.69 -16.01 49.05
C THR A 7 -31.97 -16.34 47.58
N PHE A 8 -33.22 -16.69 47.24
CA PHE A 8 -33.60 -17.01 45.85
C PHE A 8 -33.67 -15.76 44.98
N TYR A 9 -34.25 -14.67 45.51
CA TYR A 9 -34.28 -13.39 44.82
C TYR A 9 -32.87 -12.82 44.59
N GLU A 10 -32.02 -12.89 45.60
CA GLU A 10 -30.62 -12.44 45.51
C GLU A 10 -29.85 -13.23 44.44
N LEU A 11 -29.97 -14.55 44.42
CA LEU A 11 -29.41 -15.40 43.37
C LEU A 11 -29.93 -15.03 41.97
N LEU A 12 -31.23 -14.79 41.82
CA LEU A 12 -31.82 -14.39 40.53
C LEU A 12 -31.25 -13.07 40.01
N VAL A 13 -31.08 -12.08 40.89
CA VAL A 13 -30.50 -10.79 40.55
C VAL A 13 -29.04 -10.96 40.14
N THR A 14 -28.25 -11.73 40.88
CA THR A 14 -26.85 -12.01 40.55
C THR A 14 -26.72 -12.68 39.18
N PHE A 15 -27.53 -13.70 38.90
CA PHE A 15 -27.53 -14.37 37.59
C PHE A 15 -27.93 -13.44 36.45
N SER A 16 -28.91 -12.56 36.66
CA SER A 16 -29.36 -11.61 35.63
C SER A 16 -28.28 -10.59 35.31
N VAL A 17 -27.59 -10.06 36.32
CA VAL A 17 -26.46 -9.14 36.13
C VAL A 17 -25.31 -9.84 35.42
N PHE A 18 -24.98 -11.08 35.82
CA PHE A 18 -23.92 -11.86 35.19
C PHE A 18 -24.22 -12.18 33.72
N ALA A 19 -25.45 -12.58 33.41
CA ALA A 19 -25.89 -12.82 32.04
C ALA A 19 -25.83 -11.54 31.18
N GLY A 20 -26.25 -10.40 31.74
CA GLY A 20 -26.12 -9.10 31.07
C GLY A 20 -24.68 -8.72 30.79
N MET A 21 -23.78 -8.92 31.75
CA MET A 21 -22.36 -8.64 31.62
C MET A 21 -21.69 -9.54 30.57
N LEU A 22 -22.06 -10.82 30.52
CA LEU A 22 -21.63 -11.75 29.47
C LEU A 22 -22.15 -11.35 28.10
N ALA A 23 -23.39 -10.90 27.98
CA ALA A 23 -23.96 -10.47 26.70
C ALA A 23 -23.24 -9.23 26.14
N ILE A 24 -22.92 -8.25 26.99
CA ILE A 24 -22.14 -7.07 26.62
C ILE A 24 -20.71 -7.47 26.22
N GLY A 25 -20.07 -8.34 27.02
CA GLY A 25 -18.75 -8.87 26.72
C GLY A 25 -18.71 -9.60 25.37
N TRP A 26 -19.71 -10.43 25.09
CA TRP A 26 -19.84 -11.13 23.81
C TRP A 26 -20.02 -10.18 22.63
N LEU A 27 -20.81 -9.11 22.78
CA LEU A 27 -21.02 -8.12 21.73
C LEU A 27 -19.72 -7.37 21.40
N ALA A 28 -18.99 -6.91 22.42
CA ALA A 28 -17.69 -6.27 22.24
C ALA A 28 -16.65 -7.22 21.65
N LEU A 29 -16.68 -8.50 22.04
CA LEU A 29 -15.78 -9.51 21.52
C LEU A 29 -16.07 -9.80 20.04
N ARG A 30 -17.36 -9.83 19.64
CA ARG A 30 -17.77 -10.01 18.25
C ARG A 30 -17.32 -8.86 17.35
N THR A 31 -17.42 -7.61 17.80
CA THR A 31 -16.93 -6.46 17.00
C THR A 31 -15.42 -6.55 16.81
N LEU A 32 -14.68 -6.88 17.88
CA LEU A 32 -13.23 -7.06 17.79
C LEU A 32 -12.85 -8.23 16.86
N PHE A 33 -13.48 -9.40 16.97
CA PHE A 33 -13.12 -10.55 16.13
C PHE A 33 -13.53 -10.43 14.66
N VAL A 34 -14.52 -9.61 14.33
CA VAL A 34 -14.90 -9.38 12.92
C VAL A 34 -13.99 -8.34 12.27
N GLU A 35 -13.50 -7.35 13.03
CA GLU A 35 -12.65 -6.26 12.50
C GLU A 35 -11.16 -6.64 12.47
N THR A 36 -10.64 -7.32 13.49
CA THR A 36 -9.20 -7.64 13.62
C THR A 36 -8.59 -8.50 12.48
N PRO A 37 -9.25 -9.53 11.92
CA PRO A 37 -8.63 -10.33 10.85
C PRO A 37 -8.54 -9.58 9.51
N ARG A 38 -9.32 -8.50 9.31
CA ARG A 38 -9.16 -7.62 8.14
C ARG A 38 -7.88 -6.79 8.22
N ASP A 39 -7.51 -6.35 9.42
CA ASP A 39 -6.31 -5.54 9.64
C ASP A 39 -5.02 -6.34 9.46
N ALA A 40 -4.98 -7.61 9.88
CA ALA A 40 -3.79 -8.45 9.73
C ALA A 40 -3.37 -8.64 8.26
N ARG A 41 -4.34 -8.82 7.35
CA ARG A 41 -4.05 -8.91 5.90
C ARG A 41 -3.62 -7.56 5.33
N MET A 42 -4.19 -6.46 5.83
CA MET A 42 -3.81 -5.12 5.40
C MET A 42 -2.38 -4.75 5.81
N VAL A 43 -1.93 -5.22 6.99
CA VAL A 43 -0.55 -5.04 7.46
C VAL A 43 0.46 -5.75 6.56
N GLU A 44 0.18 -6.98 6.14
CA GLU A 44 1.09 -7.71 5.24
C GLU A 44 1.15 -7.06 3.86
N SER A 45 0.00 -6.68 3.28
CA SER A 45 -0.02 -5.92 2.03
C SER A 45 0.71 -4.57 2.15
N HIS A 46 0.63 -3.90 3.31
CA HIS A 46 1.36 -2.67 3.57
C HIS A 46 2.87 -2.89 3.61
N ARG A 47 3.33 -4.02 4.17
CA ARG A 47 4.74 -4.41 4.17
C ARG A 47 5.26 -4.64 2.75
N HIS A 48 4.54 -5.38 1.91
CA HIS A 48 4.92 -5.61 0.51
C HIS A 48 4.97 -4.30 -0.29
N LEU A 49 3.98 -3.41 -0.08
CA LEU A 49 3.99 -2.08 -0.68
C LEU A 49 5.21 -1.27 -0.24
N GLY A 50 5.53 -1.27 1.06
CA GLY A 50 6.70 -0.58 1.59
C GLY A 50 8.00 -1.05 0.93
N VAL A 51 8.19 -2.37 0.79
CA VAL A 51 9.36 -2.94 0.11
C VAL A 51 9.43 -2.52 -1.37
N ALA A 52 8.29 -2.49 -2.08
CA ALA A 52 8.21 -2.04 -3.46
C ALA A 52 8.56 -0.55 -3.59
N LEU A 53 8.01 0.30 -2.71
CA LEU A 53 8.28 1.74 -2.69
C LEU A 53 9.74 2.05 -2.34
N ASP A 54 10.35 1.30 -1.42
CA ASP A 54 11.78 1.44 -1.11
C ASP A 54 12.69 0.99 -2.26
N ALA A 55 12.27 -0.01 -3.05
CA ALA A 55 12.98 -0.38 -4.27
C ALA A 55 12.88 0.74 -5.34
N MET A 56 11.68 1.28 -5.56
CA MET A 56 11.45 2.39 -6.49
C MET A 56 12.26 3.62 -6.09
N ARG A 57 12.22 3.99 -4.80
CA ARG A 57 12.97 5.13 -4.26
C ARG A 57 14.45 4.98 -4.57
N ARG A 58 15.06 3.83 -4.25
CA ARG A 58 16.48 3.57 -4.53
C ARG A 58 16.82 3.64 -6.00
N ASP A 59 15.97 3.06 -6.87
CA ASP A 59 16.19 3.13 -8.31
C ASP A 59 16.15 4.58 -8.80
N VAL A 60 15.13 5.37 -8.42
CA VAL A 60 15.03 6.80 -8.79
C VAL A 60 16.18 7.63 -8.21
N GLU A 61 16.57 7.38 -6.96
CA GLU A 61 17.69 8.05 -6.29
C GLU A 61 19.07 7.71 -6.88
N SER A 62 19.16 6.64 -7.68
CA SER A 62 20.39 6.29 -8.42
C SER A 62 20.30 6.63 -9.91
N ALA A 63 19.14 7.09 -10.37
CA ALA A 63 18.85 7.26 -11.78
C ALA A 63 19.51 8.50 -12.36
N ALA A 64 19.89 8.41 -13.64
CA ALA A 64 20.31 9.54 -14.43
C ALA A 64 19.10 10.36 -14.94
N ALA A 65 18.00 9.68 -15.29
CA ALA A 65 16.82 10.31 -15.88
C ALA A 65 15.54 9.48 -15.69
N LEU A 66 14.38 10.12 -15.93
CA LEU A 66 13.05 9.50 -15.95
C LEU A 66 12.40 9.69 -17.34
N PRO A 67 12.79 8.87 -18.34
CA PRO A 67 12.34 9.06 -19.71
C PRO A 67 10.83 8.89 -19.87
N ASP A 68 10.30 9.55 -20.89
CA ASP A 68 8.89 9.53 -21.32
C ASP A 68 8.54 8.28 -22.12
N ALA A 69 9.52 7.70 -22.83
CA ALA A 69 9.34 6.47 -23.58
C ALA A 69 10.66 5.70 -23.72
N ALA A 70 10.55 4.39 -23.94
CA ALA A 70 11.65 3.52 -24.31
C ALA A 70 11.14 2.34 -25.12
N GLY A 71 11.60 2.21 -26.36
CA GLY A 71 11.04 1.24 -27.30
C GLY A 71 9.54 1.43 -27.48
N SER A 72 8.75 0.39 -27.21
CA SER A 72 7.28 0.42 -27.26
C SER A 72 6.63 0.87 -25.94
N LEU A 73 7.40 1.07 -24.87
CA LEU A 73 6.87 1.46 -23.56
C LEU A 73 6.82 2.98 -23.43
N ARG A 74 5.74 3.48 -22.82
CA ARG A 74 5.58 4.90 -22.48
C ARG A 74 5.38 5.05 -20.99
N ALA A 75 6.05 6.02 -20.39
CA ALA A 75 5.81 6.43 -19.02
C ALA A 75 4.41 7.04 -18.89
N GLY A 76 3.74 6.78 -17.78
CA GLY A 76 2.37 7.20 -17.53
C GLY A 76 1.93 6.81 -16.13
N GLN A 77 0.61 6.70 -15.91
CA GLN A 77 0.11 6.35 -14.57
C GLN A 77 0.42 4.92 -14.16
N GLU A 78 0.58 4.01 -15.11
CA GLU A 78 0.79 2.58 -14.85
C GLU A 78 2.21 2.11 -15.16
N CYS A 79 3.02 2.99 -15.73
CA CYS A 79 4.38 2.69 -16.18
C CYS A 79 5.33 3.80 -15.74
N LEU A 80 6.37 3.45 -14.98
CA LEU A 80 7.47 4.34 -14.64
C LEU A 80 8.75 3.80 -15.29
N LEU A 81 9.39 4.64 -16.10
CA LEU A 81 10.67 4.34 -16.73
C LEU A 81 11.77 5.11 -16.01
N ILE A 82 12.87 4.42 -15.73
CA ILE A 82 13.99 4.93 -14.96
C ILE A 82 15.28 4.55 -15.67
N THR A 83 16.08 5.55 -16.07
CA THR A 83 17.42 5.32 -16.62
C THR A 83 18.39 5.14 -15.46
N ALA A 84 18.74 3.89 -15.13
CA ALA A 84 19.74 3.54 -14.12
C ALA A 84 21.14 3.41 -14.75
N PRO A 85 22.22 3.41 -13.95
CA PRO A 85 23.59 3.26 -14.47
C PRO A 85 23.80 1.95 -15.25
N ASP A 86 23.15 0.87 -14.81
CA ASP A 86 23.30 -0.48 -15.37
C ASP A 86 22.31 -0.78 -16.51
N GLY A 87 21.45 0.18 -16.88
CA GLY A 87 20.45 0.01 -17.93
C GLY A 87 19.13 0.68 -17.61
N LEU A 88 18.08 0.32 -18.35
CA LEU A 88 16.75 0.89 -18.17
C LEU A 88 15.93 0.02 -17.21
N VAL A 89 15.33 0.61 -16.19
CA VAL A 89 14.41 -0.06 -15.27
C VAL A 89 12.99 0.40 -15.59
N CYS A 90 12.07 -0.55 -15.72
CA CYS A 90 10.65 -0.30 -15.91
C CYS A 90 9.87 -0.88 -14.74
N TYR A 91 9.02 -0.03 -14.16
CA TYR A 91 8.01 -0.42 -13.20
C TYR A 91 6.64 -0.40 -13.88
N LEU A 92 5.96 -1.54 -13.84
CA LEU A 92 4.58 -1.70 -14.29
C LEU A 92 3.71 -1.96 -13.07
N THR A 93 2.56 -1.28 -12.99
CA THR A 93 1.57 -1.52 -11.95
C THR A 93 0.28 -2.02 -12.57
N ALA A 94 -0.27 -3.06 -11.96
CA ALA A 94 -1.57 -3.63 -12.28
C ALA A 94 -2.37 -3.78 -10.98
N PRO A 95 -3.70 -3.98 -11.04
CA PRO A 95 -4.49 -4.26 -9.86
C PRO A 95 -3.89 -5.39 -9.01
N GLY A 96 -3.40 -5.06 -7.82
CA GLY A 96 -2.85 -6.05 -6.89
C GLY A 96 -1.38 -6.44 -7.10
N VAL A 97 -0.70 -5.93 -8.12
CA VAL A 97 0.67 -6.36 -8.46
C VAL A 97 1.52 -5.19 -8.94
N VAL A 98 2.77 -5.18 -8.50
CA VAL A 98 3.83 -4.28 -9.00
C VAL A 98 4.95 -5.13 -9.57
N VAL A 99 5.35 -4.84 -10.82
CA VAL A 99 6.41 -5.55 -11.52
C VAL A 99 7.56 -4.59 -11.81
N ARG A 100 8.77 -4.96 -11.41
CA ARG A 100 10.02 -4.31 -11.84
C ARG A 100 10.72 -5.20 -12.84
N ARG A 101 11.11 -4.63 -13.98
CA ARG A 101 11.92 -5.29 -15.01
C ARG A 101 13.12 -4.43 -15.38
N THR A 102 14.26 -5.08 -15.56
CA THR A 102 15.38 -4.47 -16.27
C THR A 102 15.24 -4.72 -17.77
N LEU A 103 15.36 -3.65 -18.54
CA LEU A 103 15.26 -3.63 -19.98
C LEU A 103 16.64 -3.34 -20.58
N SER A 104 16.89 -3.92 -21.74
CA SER A 104 18.01 -3.59 -22.60
C SER A 104 17.84 -2.17 -23.18
N SER A 105 18.88 -1.66 -23.86
CA SER A 105 18.85 -0.38 -24.57
C SER A 105 17.68 -0.25 -25.55
N ASP A 106 17.22 -1.39 -26.08
CA ASP A 106 16.20 -1.46 -27.12
C ASP A 106 14.79 -1.59 -26.52
N GLY A 107 14.67 -1.49 -25.19
CA GLY A 107 13.40 -1.60 -24.47
C GLY A 107 12.86 -3.03 -24.35
N THR A 108 13.65 -4.04 -24.72
CA THR A 108 13.28 -5.45 -24.56
C THR A 108 13.69 -5.97 -23.18
N PRO A 109 12.95 -6.91 -22.57
CA PRO A 109 13.34 -7.51 -21.31
C PRO A 109 14.73 -8.17 -21.44
N ASP A 110 15.70 -7.72 -20.64
CA ASP A 110 17.07 -8.26 -20.66
C ASP A 110 17.16 -9.62 -19.91
N GLY A 111 16.04 -10.10 -19.34
CA GLY A 111 15.97 -11.38 -18.63
C GLY A 111 16.77 -11.46 -17.33
N ARG A 112 17.64 -10.48 -17.05
CA ARG A 112 18.54 -10.48 -15.89
C ARG A 112 17.84 -10.30 -14.55
N SER A 113 16.71 -9.61 -14.52
CA SER A 113 16.00 -9.36 -13.25
C SER A 113 14.55 -8.92 -13.50
N GLU A 114 13.62 -9.84 -13.25
CA GLU A 114 12.21 -9.51 -13.02
C GLU A 114 11.92 -9.71 -11.54
N ARG A 115 11.32 -8.71 -10.91
CA ARG A 115 10.85 -8.78 -9.53
C ARG A 115 9.38 -8.41 -9.49
N VAL A 116 8.60 -9.27 -8.87
CA VAL A 116 7.15 -9.09 -8.71
C VAL A 116 6.85 -8.94 -7.23
N TRP A 117 6.10 -7.90 -6.88
CA TRP A 117 5.51 -7.73 -5.56
C TRP A 117 4.01 -7.85 -5.68
N GLU A 118 3.46 -8.79 -4.93
CA GLU A 118 2.02 -8.89 -4.72
C GLU A 118 1.63 -7.87 -3.66
N VAL A 119 0.73 -6.96 -4.03
CA VAL A 119 0.15 -5.97 -3.14
C VAL A 119 -1.36 -6.11 -3.23
N PRO A 120 -1.96 -7.17 -2.66
CA PRO A 120 -3.39 -7.42 -2.75
C PRO A 120 -4.19 -6.17 -2.36
N HIS A 121 -5.21 -5.83 -3.16
CA HIS A 121 -6.03 -4.63 -3.01
C HIS A 121 -5.29 -3.29 -3.17
N GLY A 122 -3.98 -3.31 -3.39
CA GLY A 122 -3.16 -2.14 -3.65
C GLY A 122 -3.42 -1.56 -5.03
N ARG A 123 -3.34 -0.23 -5.08
CA ARG A 123 -3.27 0.56 -6.29
C ARG A 123 -2.07 1.47 -6.18
N LEU A 124 -1.23 1.45 -7.20
CA LEU A 124 -0.16 2.44 -7.37
C LEU A 124 -0.44 3.21 -8.66
N ARG A 125 -0.13 4.50 -8.63
CA ARG A 125 -0.12 5.36 -9.80
C ARG A 125 1.12 6.22 -9.80
N PHE A 126 1.75 6.31 -10.95
CA PHE A 126 2.92 7.15 -11.15
C PHE A 126 2.53 8.50 -11.77
N GLN A 127 3.29 9.52 -11.42
CA GLN A 127 3.24 10.81 -12.10
C GLN A 127 4.65 11.37 -12.12
N ARG A 128 5.13 11.77 -13.28
CA ARG A 128 6.40 12.48 -13.39
C ARG A 128 6.18 13.95 -13.05
N LEU A 129 7.12 14.54 -12.32
CA LEU A 129 7.19 15.97 -12.08
C LEU A 129 8.22 16.56 -13.02
N GLU A 130 7.75 17.54 -13.78
CA GLU A 130 8.51 18.21 -14.82
C GLU A 130 8.65 19.68 -14.42
N ASP A 131 9.85 20.22 -14.59
CA ASP A 131 10.10 21.67 -14.56
C ASP A 131 10.59 22.07 -15.95
N GLY A 132 9.76 22.82 -16.67
CA GLY A 132 9.92 23.05 -18.10
C GLY A 132 9.98 21.73 -18.89
N SER A 133 11.10 21.49 -19.57
CA SER A 133 11.35 20.27 -20.36
C SER A 133 12.10 19.18 -19.60
N ARG A 134 12.43 19.39 -18.32
CA ARG A 134 13.23 18.45 -17.52
C ARG A 134 12.38 17.77 -16.47
N THR A 135 12.30 16.44 -16.55
CA THR A 135 11.75 15.63 -15.45
C THR A 135 12.75 15.58 -14.30
N HIS A 136 12.33 15.98 -13.11
CA HIS A 136 13.20 16.07 -11.94
C HIS A 136 12.78 15.14 -10.77
N ALA A 137 11.54 14.65 -10.78
CA ALA A 137 11.05 13.72 -9.77
C ALA A 137 9.94 12.80 -10.28
N ALA A 138 9.68 11.74 -9.54
CA ALA A 138 8.52 10.86 -9.69
C ALA A 138 7.66 10.90 -8.43
N VAL A 139 6.36 11.15 -8.59
CA VAL A 139 5.35 10.99 -7.56
C VAL A 139 4.75 9.61 -7.69
N VAL A 140 4.74 8.86 -6.61
CA VAL A 140 4.06 7.58 -6.50
C VAL A 140 2.89 7.76 -5.55
N ARG A 141 1.68 7.71 -6.08
CA ARG A 141 0.44 7.68 -5.29
C ARG A 141 0.06 6.24 -5.03
N SER A 142 -0.31 5.92 -3.81
CA SER A 142 -0.74 4.58 -3.42
C SER A 142 -1.97 4.64 -2.52
N HIS A 143 -2.85 3.66 -2.67
CA HIS A 143 -3.99 3.43 -1.77
C HIS A 143 -4.39 1.95 -1.81
N PHE A 144 -5.16 1.51 -0.82
CA PHE A 144 -5.80 0.20 -0.81
C PHE A 144 -7.30 0.32 -1.04
N GLU A 145 -7.86 -0.55 -1.88
CA GLU A 145 -9.29 -0.65 -2.17
C GLU A 145 -9.89 -1.85 -1.44
N ILE A 146 -10.70 -1.59 -0.41
CA ILE A 146 -11.33 -2.63 0.40
C ILE A 146 -12.84 -2.54 0.19
N GLU A 147 -13.45 -3.64 -0.21
CA GLU A 147 -14.90 -3.76 -0.27
C GLU A 147 -15.45 -4.09 1.12
N ALA A 148 -16.31 -3.21 1.64
CA ALA A 148 -17.02 -3.39 2.89
C ALA A 148 -18.49 -3.01 2.68
N ASP A 149 -19.39 -3.96 2.97
CA ASP A 149 -20.84 -3.77 2.86
C ASP A 149 -21.29 -3.19 1.49
N GLY A 150 -20.69 -3.69 0.40
CA GLY A 150 -20.98 -3.26 -0.97
C GLY A 150 -20.40 -1.89 -1.36
N THR A 151 -19.62 -1.27 -0.49
CA THR A 151 -18.93 0.01 -0.75
C THR A 151 -17.43 -0.21 -0.87
N VAL A 152 -16.80 0.37 -1.89
CA VAL A 152 -15.34 0.42 -2.02
C VAL A 152 -14.80 1.54 -1.16
N LEU A 153 -14.05 1.18 -0.12
CA LEU A 153 -13.36 2.12 0.75
C LEU A 153 -11.91 2.27 0.30
N HIS A 154 -11.45 3.51 0.17
CA HIS A 154 -10.04 3.83 -0.03
C HIS A 154 -9.35 4.01 1.33
N ARG A 155 -8.39 3.15 1.65
CA ARG A 155 -7.63 3.19 2.91
C ARG A 155 -6.15 3.45 2.64
N LEU A 156 -5.48 4.05 3.64
CA LEU A 156 -4.04 4.35 3.62
C LEU A 156 -3.59 5.07 2.34
N ALA A 157 -4.40 6.04 1.86
CA ALA A 157 -4.03 6.84 0.72
C ALA A 157 -2.79 7.69 1.06
N GLY A 158 -1.77 7.61 0.21
CA GLY A 158 -0.51 8.32 0.40
C GLY A 158 0.12 8.70 -0.94
N ALA A 159 0.95 9.74 -0.91
CA ALA A 159 1.77 10.16 -2.03
C ALA A 159 3.21 10.31 -1.56
N GLN A 160 4.15 9.69 -2.28
CA GLN A 160 5.57 9.82 -2.03
C GLN A 160 6.22 10.46 -3.25
N VAL A 161 7.21 11.33 -3.03
CA VAL A 161 7.94 12.01 -4.09
C VAL A 161 9.39 11.57 -4.04
N PHE A 162 9.89 11.05 -5.16
CA PHE A 162 11.26 10.59 -5.32
C PHE A 162 11.98 11.51 -6.29
N PHE A 163 13.00 12.22 -5.80
CA PHE A 163 13.78 13.18 -6.59
C PHE A 163 14.98 12.51 -7.25
N LEU A 164 15.26 12.90 -8.49
CA LEU A 164 16.52 12.56 -9.15
C LEU A 164 17.71 13.20 -8.43
N PRO A 165 18.91 12.59 -8.48
CA PRO A 165 20.13 13.15 -7.87
C PRO A 165 20.43 14.58 -8.29
N ALA A 166 20.27 14.87 -9.58
CA ALA A 166 20.56 16.19 -10.14
C ALA A 166 19.65 17.29 -9.56
N ALA A 167 18.42 16.95 -9.18
CA ALA A 167 17.44 17.88 -8.64
C ALA A 167 17.63 18.19 -7.14
N ARG A 168 18.45 17.39 -6.42
CA ARG A 168 18.74 17.61 -4.99
C ARG A 168 19.79 18.69 -4.75
N GLN A 169 20.52 19.10 -5.78
CA GLN A 169 21.67 20.00 -5.66
C GLN A 169 21.34 21.47 -5.85
N GLU A 170 20.09 21.84 -6.14
CA GLU A 170 19.68 23.25 -6.11
C GLU A 170 19.46 23.67 -4.66
N PRO A 171 20.33 24.53 -4.08
CA PRO A 171 20.03 25.14 -2.80
C PRO A 171 18.86 26.09 -3.02
N THR A 172 17.82 25.91 -2.22
CA THR A 172 16.75 26.90 -2.05
C THR A 172 17.40 28.27 -1.76
N PRO A 173 17.07 29.34 -2.49
CA PRO A 173 17.58 30.69 -2.24
C PRO A 173 17.11 31.25 -0.89
#